data_AF-A0A0C2FV59-F1
#
_entry.id   AF-A0A0C2FV59-F1
#
_cell.length_a   1.000
_cell.length_b   1.000
_cell.length_c   1.000
_cell.angle_alpha   90.00
_cell.angle_beta   90.00
_cell.angle_gamma   90.00
#
_symmetry.space_group_name_H-M   'P 1'
#
loop_
_entity.id
_entity.type
_entity.pdbx_description
1 polymer ?
#
loop_
_entity_poly.entity_id
_entity_poly.type
_entity_poly.pdbx_seq_one_letter_code
_entity_poly.pdbx_strand_id
1 'polypeptide(L)'
;MLEVNLAYEFVKEVDCLDVSIEGTTAWDAAQRRYEEQIARVETAITSRLRDQLGSARNANEMFSIFSRFNALFCRPQILGAVREYQTQLIQRAKFTKQYADHRGEILTQTFDIPPLSANIIWIRQIERQLQLYMQRVASVLGTGWENHVEARQLKTEADNFRKVLDTQGLFENWVEQILAKGTSTPGRVFVIDRRSKDGKPFLHLKVNFSPESIVLHKEVRNLKNMGFRIPLKVVNAAHQANQIYPYAISLLESIRTYESINERLSAKTGIDTLIASYKKDIQSQIGEGYQLTWESYKIDPYVTKLADTVNNYQERVEELILIADNIEVDLAALDT
;
A
#
# COMPACT_ATOMS: atom_id res chain seq x y z
N MET A 1 -24.51 -10.88 -38.72
CA MET A 1 -23.39 -11.18 -39.64
C MET A 1 -23.91 -11.53 -41.03
N LEU A 2 -24.79 -12.54 -41.17
CA LEU A 2 -25.41 -12.89 -42.46
C LEU A 2 -26.14 -11.72 -43.14
N GLU A 3 -26.95 -10.98 -42.38
CA GLU A 3 -27.70 -9.81 -42.89
C GLU A 3 -26.80 -8.65 -43.35
N VAL A 4 -25.65 -8.45 -42.70
CA VAL A 4 -24.68 -7.40 -43.06
C VAL A 4 -23.94 -7.78 -44.34
N ASN A 5 -23.62 -9.07 -44.53
CA ASN A 5 -22.99 -9.56 -45.74
C ASN A 5 -23.95 -9.50 -46.94
N LEU A 6 -25.22 -9.88 -46.74
CA LEU A 6 -26.27 -9.74 -47.76
C LEU A 6 -26.51 -8.28 -48.15
N ALA A 7 -26.50 -7.37 -47.16
CA ALA A 7 -26.58 -5.94 -47.46
C ALA A 7 -25.38 -5.48 -48.31
N TYR A 8 -24.17 -5.93 -47.97
CA TYR A 8 -22.96 -5.58 -48.72
C TYR A 8 -22.95 -6.12 -50.15
N GLU A 9 -23.58 -7.28 -50.41
CA GLU A 9 -23.72 -7.83 -51.76
C GLU A 9 -24.51 -6.91 -52.70
N PHE A 10 -25.54 -6.21 -52.21
CA PHE A 10 -26.31 -5.25 -53.03
C PHE A 10 -25.50 -4.05 -53.54
N VAL A 11 -24.45 -3.66 -52.82
CA VAL A 11 -23.58 -2.54 -53.22
C VAL A 11 -22.40 -3.05 -54.03
N LYS A 12 -21.95 -4.28 -53.77
CA LYS A 12 -20.83 -4.92 -54.47
C LYS A 12 -21.14 -5.22 -55.94
N GLU A 13 -22.40 -5.49 -56.27
CA GLU A 13 -22.84 -5.84 -57.62
C GLU A 13 -23.05 -4.62 -58.55
N VAL A 14 -22.98 -3.39 -58.01
CA VAL A 14 -23.12 -2.16 -58.81
C VAL A 14 -21.78 -1.76 -59.42
N ASP A 15 -21.78 -1.49 -60.73
CA ASP A 15 -20.59 -1.02 -61.44
C ASP A 15 -20.21 0.38 -60.96
N CYS A 16 -19.07 0.50 -60.27
CA CYS A 16 -18.58 1.75 -59.72
C CYS A 16 -17.94 2.69 -60.76
N LEU A 17 -17.80 2.24 -62.02
CA LEU A 17 -17.22 3.01 -63.11
C LEU A 17 -18.28 3.67 -64.01
N ASP A 18 -19.56 3.35 -63.82
CA ASP A 18 -20.64 3.97 -64.58
C ASP A 18 -21.07 5.31 -63.97
N VAL A 19 -20.51 6.39 -64.49
CA VAL A 19 -20.78 7.79 -64.07
C VAL A 19 -21.95 8.40 -64.88
N SER A 20 -22.71 7.59 -65.62
CA SER A 20 -23.92 8.06 -66.30
C SER A 20 -24.99 8.49 -65.29
N ILE A 21 -26.00 9.25 -65.76
CA ILE A 21 -27.17 9.62 -64.94
C ILE A 21 -27.90 8.35 -64.48
N GLU A 22 -27.89 7.29 -65.29
CA GLU A 22 -28.47 5.99 -64.95
C GLU A 22 -27.63 5.27 -63.88
N GLY A 23 -26.29 5.27 -64.00
CA GLY A 23 -25.37 4.71 -63.00
C GLY A 23 -25.44 5.40 -61.64
N THR A 24 -25.57 6.74 -61.61
CA THR A 24 -25.78 7.49 -60.36
C THR A 24 -27.13 7.16 -59.72
N THR A 25 -28.22 7.03 -60.50
CA THR A 25 -29.51 6.61 -59.95
C THR A 25 -29.52 5.17 -59.44
N ALA A 26 -28.77 4.27 -60.09
CA ALA A 26 -28.60 2.88 -59.66
C ALA A 26 -27.77 2.80 -58.36
N TRP A 27 -26.71 3.59 -58.26
CA TRP A 27 -25.89 3.72 -57.05
C TRP A 27 -26.70 4.28 -55.88
N ASP A 28 -27.45 5.37 -56.08
CA ASP A 28 -28.29 5.96 -55.04
C ASP A 28 -29.38 4.99 -54.57
N ALA A 29 -29.97 4.21 -55.49
CA ALA A 29 -30.94 3.18 -55.16
C ALA A 29 -30.32 2.01 -54.37
N ALA A 30 -29.12 1.56 -54.75
CA ALA A 30 -28.39 0.51 -54.04
C ALA A 30 -27.92 0.98 -52.65
N GLN A 31 -27.43 2.22 -52.55
CA GLN A 31 -27.06 2.86 -51.29
C GLN A 31 -28.26 2.95 -50.34
N ARG A 32 -29.43 3.39 -50.83
CA ARG A 32 -30.65 3.43 -50.01
C ARG A 32 -31.07 2.04 -49.52
N ARG A 33 -31.01 1.02 -50.37
CA ARG A 33 -31.32 -0.37 -49.98
C ARG A 33 -30.34 -0.90 -48.92
N TYR A 34 -29.06 -0.57 -49.06
CA TYR A 34 -28.03 -0.90 -48.08
C TYR A 34 -28.27 -0.21 -46.74
N GLU A 35 -28.54 1.11 -46.77
CA GLU A 35 -28.86 1.91 -45.59
C GLU A 35 -30.12 1.41 -44.88
N GLU A 36 -31.17 1.01 -45.61
CA GLU A 36 -32.38 0.43 -45.03
C GLU A 36 -32.13 -0.91 -44.33
N GLN A 37 -31.35 -1.81 -44.93
CA GLN A 37 -31.01 -3.10 -44.31
C GLN A 37 -30.12 -2.90 -43.09
N ILE A 38 -29.15 -1.99 -43.16
CA ILE A 38 -28.31 -1.65 -42.01
C ILE A 38 -29.12 -0.99 -40.90
N ALA A 39 -30.07 -0.10 -41.22
CA ALA A 39 -30.92 0.53 -40.21
C ALA A 39 -31.74 -0.49 -39.41
N ARG A 40 -32.20 -1.58 -40.05
CA ARG A 40 -32.87 -2.69 -39.35
C ARG A 40 -31.92 -3.41 -38.39
N VAL A 41 -30.70 -3.69 -38.83
CA VAL A 41 -29.66 -4.30 -37.99
C VAL A 41 -29.28 -3.37 -36.84
N GLU A 42 -29.12 -2.07 -37.09
CA GLU A 42 -28.85 -1.04 -36.07
C GLU A 42 -29.96 -0.97 -35.04
N THR A 43 -31.23 -1.06 -35.45
CA THR A 43 -32.38 -1.08 -34.55
C THR A 43 -32.36 -2.33 -33.64
N ALA A 44 -32.06 -3.50 -34.20
CA ALA A 44 -31.95 -4.75 -33.44
C ALA A 44 -30.75 -4.76 -32.48
N ILE A 45 -29.63 -4.15 -32.86
CA ILE A 45 -28.48 -3.95 -31.97
C ILE A 45 -28.84 -2.98 -30.85
N THR A 46 -29.56 -1.90 -31.17
CA THR A 46 -29.97 -0.86 -30.21
C THR A 46 -30.93 -1.41 -29.16
N SER A 47 -31.91 -2.24 -29.54
CA SER A 47 -32.81 -2.89 -28.58
C SER A 47 -32.04 -3.80 -27.62
N ARG A 48 -31.15 -4.64 -28.16
CA ARG A 48 -30.31 -5.53 -27.34
C ARG A 48 -29.38 -4.75 -26.41
N LEU A 49 -28.83 -3.63 -26.87
CA LEU A 49 -27.99 -2.75 -26.05
C LEU A 49 -28.81 -2.11 -24.92
N ARG A 50 -30.05 -1.68 -25.17
CA ARG A 50 -30.97 -1.20 -24.13
C ARG A 50 -31.30 -2.28 -23.09
N ASP A 51 -31.57 -3.51 -23.52
CA ASP A 51 -31.88 -4.61 -22.60
C ASP A 51 -30.67 -4.96 -21.71
N GLN A 52 -29.47 -4.95 -22.28
CA GLN A 52 -28.23 -5.19 -21.53
C GLN A 52 -27.90 -4.05 -20.57
N LEU A 53 -28.18 -2.80 -20.95
CA LEU A 53 -28.00 -1.65 -20.05
C LEU A 53 -29.06 -1.58 -18.96
N GLY A 54 -30.30 -1.96 -19.28
CA GLY A 54 -31.41 -2.01 -18.31
C GLY A 54 -31.26 -3.10 -17.26
N SER A 55 -30.53 -4.19 -17.57
CA SER A 55 -30.24 -5.27 -16.62
C SER A 55 -29.00 -5.01 -15.74
N ALA A 56 -28.15 -4.05 -16.11
CA ALA A 56 -26.94 -3.73 -15.36
C ALA A 56 -27.26 -3.00 -14.05
N ARG A 57 -26.72 -3.49 -12.92
CA ARG A 57 -26.95 -2.91 -11.59
C ARG A 57 -25.87 -1.92 -11.19
N ASN A 58 -24.65 -2.11 -11.70
CA ASN A 58 -23.49 -1.30 -11.34
C ASN A 58 -22.96 -0.48 -12.52
N ALA A 59 -22.44 0.72 -12.26
CA ALA A 59 -21.79 1.55 -13.27
C ALA A 59 -20.63 0.81 -13.94
N ASN A 60 -19.89 -0.02 -13.19
CA ASN A 60 -18.81 -0.86 -13.73
C ASN A 60 -19.28 -1.88 -14.79
N GLU A 61 -20.47 -2.47 -14.60
CA GLU A 61 -21.05 -3.42 -15.56
C GLU A 61 -21.52 -2.69 -16.82
N MET A 62 -22.17 -1.53 -16.65
CA MET A 62 -22.54 -0.65 -17.76
C MET A 62 -21.30 -0.26 -18.58
N PHE A 63 -20.20 0.18 -17.95
CA PHE A 63 -18.95 0.51 -18.64
C PHE A 63 -18.36 -0.69 -19.40
N SER A 64 -18.45 -1.90 -18.85
CA SER A 64 -17.99 -3.13 -19.52
C SER A 64 -18.78 -3.39 -20.80
N ILE A 65 -20.10 -3.21 -20.77
CA ILE A 65 -20.98 -3.32 -21.94
C ILE A 65 -20.58 -2.25 -22.98
N PHE A 66 -20.48 -0.98 -22.60
CA PHE A 66 -20.08 0.09 -23.52
C PHE A 66 -18.73 -0.16 -24.20
N SER A 67 -17.73 -0.69 -23.47
CA SER A 67 -16.42 -1.00 -24.04
C SER A 67 -16.48 -2.03 -25.19
N ARG A 68 -17.42 -2.97 -25.15
CA ARG A 68 -17.61 -3.98 -26.21
C ARG A 68 -18.24 -3.42 -27.48
N PHE A 69 -19.10 -2.41 -27.33
CA PHE A 69 -19.80 -1.75 -28.44
C PHE A 69 -19.06 -0.50 -28.97
N ASN A 70 -17.84 -0.22 -28.50
CA ASN A 70 -17.09 1.00 -28.84
C ASN A 70 -16.95 1.25 -30.35
N ALA A 71 -16.71 0.18 -31.14
CA ALA A 71 -16.58 0.29 -32.60
C ALA A 71 -17.89 0.71 -33.32
N LEU A 72 -19.03 0.57 -32.65
CA LEU A 72 -20.36 0.84 -33.22
C LEU A 72 -20.85 2.27 -32.94
N PHE A 73 -20.11 3.05 -32.12
CA PHE A 73 -20.48 4.43 -31.77
C PHE A 73 -20.26 5.44 -32.91
N CYS A 74 -19.75 5.01 -34.07
CA CYS A 74 -19.75 5.80 -35.29
C CYS A 74 -21.13 5.87 -35.97
N ARG A 75 -22.11 5.04 -35.56
CA ARG A 75 -23.43 4.97 -36.18
C ARG A 75 -24.46 5.86 -35.45
N PRO A 76 -25.23 6.69 -36.17
CA PRO A 76 -26.09 7.72 -35.58
C PRO A 76 -27.25 7.16 -34.75
N GLN A 77 -27.88 6.05 -35.15
CA GLN A 77 -29.01 5.47 -34.39
C GLN A 77 -28.56 4.89 -33.05
N ILE A 78 -27.44 4.15 -33.06
CA ILE A 78 -26.84 3.57 -31.85
C ILE A 78 -26.38 4.69 -30.92
N LEU A 79 -25.74 5.73 -31.47
CA LEU A 79 -25.28 6.90 -30.70
C LEU A 79 -26.45 7.64 -30.03
N GLY A 80 -27.60 7.77 -30.72
CA GLY A 80 -28.81 8.38 -30.15
C GLY A 80 -29.32 7.65 -28.91
N ALA A 81 -29.40 6.31 -28.96
CA ALA A 81 -29.84 5.51 -27.82
C ALA A 81 -28.83 5.50 -26.66
N VAL A 82 -27.54 5.58 -26.96
CA VAL A 82 -26.48 5.63 -25.95
C VAL A 82 -26.48 6.94 -25.17
N ARG A 83 -26.82 8.08 -25.81
CA ARG A 83 -26.86 9.41 -25.17
C ARG A 83 -27.75 9.48 -23.92
N GLU A 84 -28.89 8.78 -23.93
CA GLU A 84 -29.82 8.73 -22.78
C GLU A 84 -29.16 8.10 -21.53
N TYR A 85 -28.26 7.13 -21.74
CA TYR A 85 -27.55 6.43 -20.67
C TYR A 85 -26.20 7.07 -20.32
N GLN A 86 -25.63 7.89 -21.22
CA GLN A 86 -24.41 8.65 -20.96
C GLN A 86 -24.59 9.63 -19.80
N THR A 87 -25.70 10.37 -19.77
CA THR A 87 -26.07 11.30 -18.69
C THR A 87 -26.21 10.58 -17.35
N GLN A 88 -26.86 9.41 -17.33
CA GLN A 88 -27.05 8.61 -16.13
C GLN A 88 -25.72 8.06 -15.58
N LEU A 89 -24.81 7.66 -16.47
CA LEU A 89 -23.48 7.20 -16.11
C LEU A 89 -22.61 8.32 -15.53
N ILE A 90 -22.64 9.51 -16.14
CA ILE A 90 -21.88 10.67 -15.66
C ILE A 90 -22.38 11.11 -14.28
N GLN A 91 -23.70 11.13 -14.07
CA GLN A 91 -24.28 11.45 -12.77
C GLN A 91 -23.93 10.43 -11.68
N ARG A 92 -23.94 9.13 -12.00
CA ARG A 92 -23.50 8.06 -11.07
C ARG A 92 -21.98 8.04 -10.86
N ALA A 93 -21.21 8.60 -11.79
CA ALA A 93 -19.76 8.74 -11.70
C ALA A 93 -19.31 9.99 -10.92
N LYS A 94 -20.23 10.89 -10.52
CA LYS A 94 -19.87 12.04 -9.67
C LYS A 94 -19.26 11.53 -8.36
N PHE A 95 -18.01 11.94 -8.13
CA PHE A 95 -17.12 11.46 -7.07
C PHE A 95 -17.83 11.37 -5.72
N THR A 96 -18.07 10.13 -5.27
CA THR A 96 -18.47 9.88 -3.90
C THR A 96 -17.35 10.31 -2.97
N LYS A 97 -17.64 11.29 -2.10
CA LYS A 97 -16.79 11.83 -1.02
C LYS A 97 -16.20 10.75 -0.07
N GLN A 98 -16.62 9.51 -0.21
CA GLN A 98 -16.22 8.34 0.59
C GLN A 98 -14.71 8.04 0.56
N TYR A 99 -13.98 8.49 -0.46
CA TYR A 99 -12.53 8.29 -0.55
C TYR A 99 -11.71 9.15 0.44
N ALA A 100 -12.29 10.24 0.96
CA ALA A 100 -11.61 11.12 1.92
C ALA A 100 -11.61 10.56 3.35
N ASP A 101 -12.61 9.75 3.71
CA ASP A 101 -12.83 9.32 5.10
C ASP A 101 -12.00 8.08 5.50
N HIS A 102 -11.57 7.26 4.55
CA HIS A 102 -10.80 6.04 4.81
C HIS A 102 -9.31 6.21 4.50
N ARG A 103 -8.68 7.23 5.08
CA ARG A 103 -7.24 7.47 4.89
C ARG A 103 -6.41 6.38 5.56
N GLY A 104 -5.93 5.40 4.79
CA GLY A 104 -4.69 4.65 5.03
C GLY A 104 -4.53 3.82 6.34
N GLU A 105 -5.37 4.00 7.36
CA GLU A 105 -5.21 3.41 8.70
C GLU A 105 -5.32 1.88 8.70
N ILE A 106 -6.14 1.33 7.80
CA ILE A 106 -6.32 -0.12 7.69
C ILE A 106 -5.07 -0.80 7.09
N LEU A 107 -4.27 -0.10 6.28
CA LEU A 107 -3.15 -0.70 5.55
C LEU A 107 -1.84 -0.69 6.34
N THR A 108 -1.68 0.22 7.31
CA THR A 108 -0.39 0.46 7.99
C THR A 108 0.00 -0.65 8.96
N GLN A 109 -0.96 -1.16 9.76
CA GLN A 109 -0.66 -2.14 10.80
C GLN A 109 -0.50 -3.58 10.27
N THR A 110 -1.34 -3.98 9.30
CA THR A 110 -1.36 -5.37 8.82
C THR A 110 -0.26 -5.68 7.81
N PHE A 111 0.15 -4.72 6.98
CA PHE A 111 1.11 -4.94 5.89
C PHE A 111 2.53 -4.45 6.20
N ASP A 112 2.78 -3.99 7.42
CA ASP A 112 4.08 -3.44 7.84
C ASP A 112 4.56 -2.30 6.91
N ILE A 113 3.60 -1.46 6.48
CA ILE A 113 3.85 -0.31 5.60
C ILE A 113 3.86 0.95 6.48
N PRO A 114 4.95 1.73 6.46
CA PRO A 114 5.01 3.01 7.17
C PRO A 114 3.89 3.98 6.78
N PRO A 115 3.47 4.86 7.70
CA PRO A 115 2.31 5.74 7.51
C PRO A 115 2.45 6.66 6.30
N LEU A 116 3.63 7.26 6.06
CA LEU A 116 3.81 8.11 4.88
C LEU A 116 3.68 7.30 3.58
N SER A 117 4.35 6.15 3.52
CA SER A 117 4.31 5.28 2.33
C SER A 117 2.89 4.80 2.05
N ALA A 118 2.16 4.41 3.08
CA ALA A 118 0.76 3.98 2.97
C ALA A 118 -0.13 5.11 2.44
N ASN A 119 0.04 6.34 2.94
CA ASN A 119 -0.69 7.51 2.48
C ASN A 119 -0.41 7.81 1.00
N ILE A 120 0.86 7.77 0.56
CA ILE A 120 1.21 8.00 -0.84
C ILE A 120 0.65 6.89 -1.75
N ILE A 121 0.72 5.62 -1.33
CA ILE A 121 0.14 4.49 -2.06
C ILE A 121 -1.38 4.67 -2.19
N TRP A 122 -2.05 5.08 -1.11
CA TRP A 122 -3.49 5.36 -1.11
C TRP A 122 -3.86 6.48 -2.10
N ILE A 123 -3.11 7.59 -2.07
CA ILE A 123 -3.32 8.71 -2.99
C ILE A 123 -3.10 8.28 -4.44
N ARG A 124 -2.03 7.55 -4.74
CA ARG A 124 -1.77 7.00 -6.09
C ARG A 124 -2.84 6.03 -6.55
N GLN A 125 -3.40 5.24 -5.63
CA GLN A 125 -4.50 4.35 -5.95
C GLN A 125 -5.74 5.15 -6.35
N ILE A 126 -6.06 6.23 -5.64
CA ILE A 126 -7.15 7.15 -6.00
C ILE A 126 -6.86 7.80 -7.36
N GLU A 127 -5.64 8.27 -7.62
CA GLU A 127 -5.27 8.84 -8.92
C GLU A 127 -5.44 7.83 -10.05
N ARG A 128 -5.04 6.57 -9.85
CA ARG A 128 -5.22 5.50 -10.84
C ARG A 128 -6.70 5.22 -11.08
N GLN A 129 -7.52 5.16 -10.04
CA GLN A 129 -8.97 4.99 -10.19
C GLN A 129 -9.56 6.17 -10.97
N LEU A 130 -9.21 7.40 -10.60
CA LEU A 130 -9.61 8.61 -11.31
C LEU A 130 -9.27 8.55 -12.80
N GLN A 131 -8.04 8.14 -13.14
CA GLN A 131 -7.60 7.99 -14.52
C GLN A 131 -8.37 6.91 -15.27
N LEU A 132 -8.64 5.76 -14.63
CA LEU A 132 -9.45 4.69 -15.21
C LEU A 132 -10.89 5.14 -15.46
N TYR A 133 -11.48 5.90 -14.54
CA TYR A 133 -12.81 6.49 -14.73
C TYR A 133 -12.82 7.46 -15.90
N MET A 134 -11.82 8.33 -16.01
CA MET A 134 -11.69 9.23 -17.16
C MET A 134 -11.52 8.50 -18.50
N GLN A 135 -10.70 7.45 -18.53
CA GLN A 135 -10.55 6.61 -19.72
C GLN A 135 -11.88 5.93 -20.08
N ARG A 136 -12.67 5.49 -19.11
CA ARG A 136 -13.99 4.90 -19.33
C ARG A 136 -14.98 5.93 -19.87
N VAL A 137 -15.03 7.12 -19.29
CA VAL A 137 -15.86 8.22 -19.80
C VAL A 137 -15.46 8.57 -21.24
N ALA A 138 -14.16 8.68 -21.52
CA ALA A 138 -13.66 8.91 -22.87
C ALA A 138 -14.06 7.78 -23.84
N SER A 139 -14.02 6.52 -23.42
CA SER A 139 -14.45 5.38 -24.25
C SER A 139 -15.96 5.38 -24.54
N VAL A 140 -16.78 5.92 -23.63
CA VAL A 140 -18.23 5.97 -23.78
C VAL A 140 -18.67 7.12 -24.70
N LEU A 141 -17.97 8.24 -24.66
CA LEU A 141 -18.31 9.45 -25.43
C LEU A 141 -17.54 9.56 -26.77
N GLY A 142 -16.47 8.79 -26.96
CA GLY A 142 -15.71 8.75 -28.21
C GLY A 142 -14.82 9.97 -28.46
N THR A 143 -14.39 10.15 -29.72
CA THR A 143 -13.53 11.28 -30.13
C THR A 143 -14.33 12.58 -30.13
N GLY A 144 -14.15 13.38 -29.08
CA GLY A 144 -14.91 14.62 -28.87
C GLY A 144 -15.66 14.71 -27.53
N TRP A 145 -15.44 13.75 -26.62
CA TRP A 145 -16.00 13.77 -25.27
C TRP A 145 -15.78 15.10 -24.53
N GLU A 146 -14.69 15.81 -24.82
CA GLU A 146 -14.35 17.10 -24.20
C GLU A 146 -15.35 18.23 -24.54
N ASN A 147 -16.09 18.11 -25.65
CA ASN A 147 -17.06 19.11 -26.08
C ASN A 147 -18.40 18.99 -25.34
N HIS A 148 -18.65 17.87 -24.65
CA HIS A 148 -19.87 17.66 -23.90
C HIS A 148 -19.86 18.49 -22.61
N VAL A 149 -20.93 19.25 -22.34
CA VAL A 149 -21.00 20.18 -21.20
C VAL A 149 -20.72 19.48 -19.86
N GLU A 150 -21.30 18.29 -19.66
CA GLU A 150 -21.11 17.52 -18.43
C GLU A 150 -19.71 16.89 -18.33
N ALA A 151 -19.13 16.51 -19.47
CA ALA A 151 -17.78 15.95 -19.49
C ALA A 151 -16.72 17.02 -19.25
N ARG A 152 -16.97 18.25 -19.72
CA ARG A 152 -16.12 19.41 -19.42
C ARG A 152 -16.15 19.75 -17.93
N GLN A 153 -17.32 19.73 -17.30
CA GLN A 153 -17.44 19.89 -15.85
C GLN A 153 -16.69 18.79 -15.09
N LEU A 154 -16.89 17.53 -15.47
CA LEU A 154 -16.23 16.39 -14.85
C LEU A 154 -14.70 16.43 -15.03
N LYS A 155 -14.21 16.90 -16.19
CA LYS A 155 -12.78 17.16 -16.45
C LYS A 155 -12.24 18.23 -15.51
N THR A 156 -12.94 19.37 -15.37
CA THR A 156 -12.50 20.42 -14.44
C THR A 156 -12.51 19.97 -12.98
N GLU A 157 -13.51 19.21 -12.55
CA GLU A 157 -13.58 18.65 -11.20
C GLU A 157 -12.43 17.66 -10.95
N ALA A 158 -12.12 16.80 -11.93
CA ALA A 158 -11.02 15.86 -11.83
C ALA A 158 -9.64 16.51 -11.88
N ASP A 159 -9.45 17.56 -12.69
CA ASP A 159 -8.20 18.32 -12.72
C ASP A 159 -7.98 19.04 -11.38
N ASN A 160 -9.05 19.57 -10.78
CA ASN A 160 -9.00 20.14 -9.42
C ASN A 160 -8.72 19.06 -8.37
N PHE A 161 -9.35 17.89 -8.48
CA PHE A 161 -9.11 16.77 -7.57
C PHE A 161 -7.68 16.25 -7.70
N ARG A 162 -7.12 16.20 -8.91
CA ARG A 162 -5.73 15.81 -9.16
C ARG A 162 -4.73 16.75 -8.50
N LYS A 163 -5.00 18.06 -8.47
CA LYS A 163 -4.18 19.03 -7.72
C LYS A 163 -4.20 18.79 -6.22
N VAL A 164 -5.35 18.38 -5.67
CA VAL A 164 -5.47 18.04 -4.23
C VAL A 164 -4.75 16.73 -3.90
N LEU A 165 -4.66 15.81 -4.87
CA LEU A 165 -3.95 14.54 -4.75
C LEU A 165 -2.44 14.66 -4.98
N ASP A 166 -1.87 15.87 -5.03
CA ASP A 166 -0.43 16.02 -5.23
C ASP A 166 0.37 15.44 -4.05
N THR A 167 1.21 14.45 -4.37
CA THR A 167 2.05 13.76 -3.38
C THR A 167 3.38 14.44 -3.15
N GLN A 168 3.78 15.39 -4.02
CA GLN A 168 5.06 16.10 -3.90
C GLN A 168 5.16 16.86 -2.58
N GLY A 169 4.12 17.60 -2.20
CA GLY A 169 4.11 18.37 -0.94
C GLY A 169 4.23 17.49 0.31
N LEU A 170 3.67 16.27 0.29
CA LEU A 170 3.84 15.32 1.40
C LEU A 170 5.27 14.81 1.49
N PHE A 171 5.89 14.54 0.34
CA PHE A 171 7.28 14.11 0.26
C PHE A 171 8.26 15.20 0.72
N GLU A 172 8.08 16.44 0.28
CA GLU A 172 8.92 17.58 0.67
C GLU A 172 8.88 17.83 2.18
N ASN A 173 7.67 17.90 2.75
CA ASN A 173 7.48 18.04 4.20
C ASN A 173 8.17 16.92 4.99
N TRP A 174 8.10 15.68 4.50
CA TRP A 174 8.78 14.55 5.14
C TRP A 174 10.31 14.65 5.06
N VAL A 175 10.85 15.06 3.91
CA VAL A 175 12.29 15.29 3.76
C VAL A 175 12.76 16.37 4.74
N GLU A 176 12.02 17.48 4.86
CA GLU A 176 12.33 18.55 5.81
C GLU A 176 12.31 18.04 7.25
N GLN A 177 11.30 17.26 7.64
CA GLN A 177 11.20 16.69 8.98
C GLN A 177 12.38 15.77 9.32
N ILE A 178 12.83 14.94 8.37
CA ILE A 178 13.97 14.04 8.60
C ILE A 178 15.28 14.82 8.71
N LEU A 179 15.47 15.80 7.82
CA LEU A 179 16.68 16.63 7.85
C LEU A 179 16.72 17.48 9.13
N ALA A 180 15.58 17.99 9.59
CA ALA A 180 15.45 18.74 10.84
C ALA A 180 15.70 17.88 12.08
N LYS A 181 15.24 16.62 12.09
CA LYS A 181 15.52 15.66 13.18
C LYS A 181 17.00 15.29 13.30
N GLY A 182 17.78 15.51 12.23
CA GLY A 182 19.20 15.20 12.18
C GLY A 182 19.43 13.71 11.91
N THR A 183 20.14 13.42 10.82
CA THR A 183 20.53 12.06 10.42
C THR A 183 21.81 11.60 11.15
N SER A 184 21.94 11.89 12.44
CA SER A 184 23.14 11.52 13.19
C SER A 184 23.14 10.02 13.44
N THR A 185 24.25 9.36 13.15
CA THR A 185 24.47 7.96 13.49
C THR A 185 24.29 7.78 15.00
N PRO A 186 23.61 6.71 15.46
CA PRO A 186 23.57 6.42 16.88
C PRO A 186 25.01 6.24 17.38
N GLY A 187 25.37 6.91 18.47
CA GLY A 187 26.72 6.88 19.02
C GLY A 187 27.03 5.57 19.74
N ARG A 188 26.98 5.57 21.07
CA ARG A 188 27.18 4.36 21.88
C ARG A 188 26.04 3.37 21.71
N VAL A 189 26.34 2.08 21.90
CA VAL A 189 25.36 0.98 21.80
C VAL A 189 24.32 1.05 22.91
N PHE A 190 24.73 1.39 24.13
CA PHE A 190 23.84 1.49 25.30
C PHE A 190 23.73 2.92 25.80
N VAL A 191 22.53 3.27 26.24
CA VAL A 191 22.18 4.49 26.95
C VAL A 191 21.47 4.11 28.25
N ILE A 192 21.80 4.79 29.35
CA ILE A 192 21.19 4.54 30.65
C ILE A 192 20.07 5.56 30.84
N ASP A 193 18.82 5.10 30.85
CA ASP A 193 17.65 5.92 31.15
C ASP A 193 17.36 5.85 32.65
N ARG A 194 16.99 6.99 33.26
CA ARG A 194 16.43 7.03 34.62
C ARG A 194 14.92 6.87 34.53
N ARG A 195 14.37 5.77 35.04
CA ARG A 195 12.92 5.55 35.14
C ARG A 195 12.49 5.54 36.60
N SER A 196 11.20 5.76 36.84
CA SER A 196 10.60 5.66 38.17
C SER A 196 9.57 4.53 38.15
N LYS A 197 9.75 3.52 39.01
CA LYS A 197 8.76 2.47 39.28
C LYS A 197 8.48 2.56 40.79
N ASP A 198 7.21 2.66 41.17
CA ASP A 198 6.76 2.78 42.57
C ASP A 198 7.42 3.94 43.35
N GLY A 199 7.66 5.07 42.68
CA GLY A 199 8.26 6.27 43.29
C GLY A 199 9.76 6.17 43.57
N LYS A 200 10.40 5.02 43.28
CA LYS A 200 11.86 4.86 43.39
C LYS A 200 12.53 5.05 42.02
N PRO A 201 13.51 5.96 41.92
CA PRO A 201 14.29 6.08 40.70
C PRO A 201 15.16 4.82 40.51
N PHE A 202 15.00 4.15 39.37
CA PHE A 202 15.84 3.03 38.95
C PHE A 202 16.49 3.32 37.60
N LEU A 203 17.69 2.78 37.40
CA LEU A 203 18.43 2.90 36.15
C LEU A 203 18.02 1.75 35.23
N HIS A 204 17.60 2.07 34.01
CA HIS A 204 17.20 1.12 32.98
C HIS A 204 18.20 1.16 31.82
N LEU A 205 18.74 0.00 31.47
CA LEU A 205 19.66 -0.14 30.35
C LEU A 205 18.84 -0.16 29.05
N LYS A 206 19.02 0.85 28.22
CA LYS A 206 18.33 0.96 26.93
C LYS A 206 19.33 0.83 25.79
N VAL A 207 19.01 -0.02 24.81
CA VAL A 207 19.74 -0.04 23.54
C VAL A 207 19.48 1.27 22.81
N ASN A 208 20.53 1.93 22.36
CA ASN A 208 20.47 3.20 21.63
C ASN A 208 20.05 2.98 20.17
N PHE A 209 18.85 2.46 19.98
CA PHE A 209 18.26 2.21 18.68
C PHE A 209 16.80 2.66 18.69
N SER A 210 16.49 3.66 17.88
CA SER A 210 15.12 4.16 17.75
C SER A 210 14.32 3.27 16.79
N PRO A 211 13.10 2.84 17.15
CA PRO A 211 12.18 2.19 16.21
C PRO A 211 11.91 3.05 14.96
N GLU A 212 12.01 4.37 15.07
CA GLU A 212 11.86 5.31 13.94
C GLU A 212 12.89 5.06 12.84
N SER A 213 14.09 4.57 13.16
CA SER A 213 15.13 4.26 12.17
C SER A 213 14.72 3.13 11.21
N ILE A 214 13.93 2.17 11.69
CA ILE A 214 13.37 1.08 10.87
C ILE A 214 12.28 1.64 9.95
N VAL A 215 11.42 2.49 10.51
CA VAL A 215 10.35 3.17 9.75
C VAL A 215 10.98 3.98 8.62
N LEU A 216 12.03 4.75 8.91
CA LEU A 216 12.81 5.50 7.92
C LEU A 216 13.34 4.60 6.81
N HIS A 217 13.97 3.46 7.15
CA HIS A 217 14.46 2.52 6.16
C HIS A 217 13.35 2.01 5.24
N LYS A 218 12.24 1.58 5.83
CA LYS A 218 11.06 1.09 5.10
C LYS A 218 10.46 2.18 4.20
N GLU A 219 10.39 3.42 4.67
CA GLU A 219 9.91 4.58 3.91
C GLU A 219 10.82 4.88 2.72
N VAL A 220 12.14 4.93 2.92
CA VAL A 220 13.11 5.16 1.85
C VAL A 220 13.02 4.09 0.78
N ARG A 221 12.90 2.81 1.17
CA ARG A 221 12.73 1.68 0.23
C ARG A 221 11.46 1.86 -0.61
N ASN A 222 10.33 2.14 0.02
CA ASN A 222 9.04 2.28 -0.65
C ASN A 222 9.00 3.51 -1.56
N LEU A 223 9.51 4.66 -1.08
CA LEU A 223 9.62 5.90 -1.86
C LEU A 223 10.52 5.72 -3.09
N LYS A 224 11.64 4.99 -2.95
CA LYS A 224 12.53 4.65 -4.07
C LYS A 224 11.81 3.79 -5.11
N ASN A 225 11.07 2.76 -4.67
CA ASN A 225 10.26 1.92 -5.56
C ASN A 225 9.13 2.71 -6.25
N MET A 226 8.61 3.74 -5.58
CA MET A 226 7.63 4.67 -6.14
C MET A 226 8.24 5.71 -7.12
N GLY A 227 9.57 5.75 -7.28
CA GLY A 227 10.26 6.64 -8.23
C GLY A 227 10.58 8.03 -7.69
N PHE A 228 10.44 8.28 -6.38
CA PHE A 228 10.83 9.56 -5.78
C PHE A 228 12.35 9.71 -5.72
N ARG A 229 12.84 10.94 -5.93
CA ARG A 229 14.27 11.28 -5.84
C ARG A 229 14.60 11.67 -4.40
N ILE A 230 15.10 10.70 -3.64
CA ILE A 230 15.42 10.89 -2.22
C ILE A 230 16.83 11.48 -2.08
N PRO A 231 17.04 12.50 -1.23
CA PRO A 231 18.38 13.03 -0.95
C PRO A 231 19.34 11.95 -0.43
N LEU A 232 20.57 11.94 -0.95
CA LEU A 232 21.59 10.93 -0.61
C LEU A 232 21.87 10.82 0.89
N LYS A 233 21.83 11.94 1.62
CA LYS A 233 22.00 11.95 3.08
C LYS A 233 20.99 11.06 3.80
N VAL A 234 19.73 11.12 3.39
CA VAL A 234 18.63 10.31 3.96
C VAL A 234 18.79 8.84 3.57
N VAL A 235 19.17 8.58 2.31
CA VAL A 235 19.43 7.21 1.83
C VAL A 235 20.57 6.56 2.60
N ASN A 236 21.66 7.29 2.85
CA ASN A 236 22.80 6.79 3.60
C ASN A 236 22.43 6.49 5.06
N ALA A 237 21.67 7.39 5.71
CA ALA A 237 21.19 7.17 7.06
C ALA A 237 20.29 5.93 7.17
N ALA A 238 19.37 5.75 6.22
CA ALA A 238 18.52 4.57 6.14
C ALA A 238 19.31 3.27 5.87
N HIS A 239 20.40 3.36 5.10
CA HIS A 239 21.27 2.21 4.85
C HIS A 239 22.05 1.81 6.10
N GLN A 240 22.65 2.78 6.79
CA GLN A 240 23.34 2.55 8.07
C GLN A 240 22.41 1.96 9.13
N ALA A 241 21.19 2.50 9.26
CA ALA A 241 20.18 1.96 10.16
C ALA A 241 19.85 0.49 9.87
N ASN A 242 19.77 0.11 8.59
CA ASN A 242 19.49 -1.27 8.19
C ASN A 242 20.66 -2.23 8.45
N GLN A 243 21.90 -1.76 8.35
CA GLN A 243 23.07 -2.57 8.71
C GLN A 243 23.11 -2.86 10.21
N ILE A 244 22.78 -1.87 11.03
CA ILE A 244 22.78 -1.96 12.50
C ILE A 244 21.56 -2.76 13.02
N TYR A 245 20.46 -2.77 12.27
CA TYR A 245 19.17 -3.30 12.70
C TYR A 245 19.21 -4.74 13.27
N PRO A 246 19.81 -5.74 12.61
CA PRO A 246 19.83 -7.11 13.14
C PRO A 246 20.51 -7.19 14.51
N TYR A 247 21.62 -6.47 14.67
CA TYR A 247 22.36 -6.41 15.93
C TYR A 247 21.55 -5.74 17.04
N ALA A 248 20.91 -4.61 16.72
CA ALA A 248 20.07 -3.89 17.67
C ALA A 248 18.88 -4.72 18.16
N ILE A 249 18.22 -5.47 17.27
CA ILE A 249 17.10 -6.34 17.66
C ILE A 249 17.57 -7.48 18.56
N SER A 250 18.68 -8.13 18.23
CA SER A 250 19.22 -9.19 19.07
C SER A 250 19.58 -8.67 20.47
N LEU A 251 20.26 -7.52 20.59
CA LEU A 251 20.58 -6.92 21.88
C LEU A 251 19.33 -6.50 22.68
N LEU A 252 18.33 -5.95 21.99
CA LEU A 252 17.10 -5.50 22.60
C LEU A 252 16.28 -6.68 23.12
N GLU A 253 16.26 -7.79 22.39
CA GLU A 253 15.66 -9.03 22.85
C GLU A 253 16.43 -9.62 24.03
N SER A 254 17.76 -9.74 23.96
CA SER A 254 18.57 -10.23 25.08
C SER A 254 18.37 -9.42 26.36
N ILE A 255 18.27 -8.08 26.28
CA ILE A 255 17.98 -7.25 27.45
C ILE A 255 16.56 -7.49 27.97
N ARG A 256 15.56 -7.54 27.10
CA ARG A 256 14.17 -7.82 27.51
C ARG A 256 14.05 -9.17 28.21
N THR A 257 14.71 -10.19 27.66
CA THR A 257 14.79 -11.53 28.25
C THR A 257 15.44 -11.47 29.63
N TYR A 258 16.58 -10.81 29.76
CA TYR A 258 17.25 -10.62 31.06
C TYR A 258 16.38 -9.89 32.09
N GLU A 259 15.68 -8.83 31.70
CA GLU A 259 14.76 -8.09 32.58
C GLU A 259 13.57 -8.96 33.02
N SER A 260 12.93 -9.65 32.08
CA SER A 260 11.81 -10.56 32.34
C SER A 260 12.21 -11.68 33.31
N ILE A 261 13.40 -12.27 33.14
CA ILE A 261 13.91 -13.32 34.04
C ILE A 261 14.21 -12.75 35.43
N ASN A 262 14.79 -11.56 35.52
CA ASN A 262 15.05 -10.93 36.82
C ASN A 262 13.78 -10.57 37.56
N GLU A 263 12.72 -10.13 36.86
CA GLU A 263 11.40 -9.92 37.48
C GLU A 263 10.84 -11.23 38.01
N ARG A 264 10.91 -12.34 37.26
CA ARG A 264 10.50 -13.67 37.73
C ARG A 264 11.31 -14.15 38.94
N LEU A 265 12.63 -13.96 38.92
CA LEU A 265 13.52 -14.36 39.99
C LEU A 265 13.26 -13.56 41.28
N SER A 266 12.95 -12.27 41.17
CA SER A 266 12.62 -11.42 42.32
C SER A 266 11.37 -11.88 43.10
N ALA A 267 10.53 -12.72 42.49
CA ALA A 267 9.36 -13.30 43.14
C ALA A 267 9.70 -14.51 44.03
N LYS A 268 10.84 -15.18 43.84
CA LYS A 268 11.26 -16.35 44.63
C LYS A 268 12.46 -16.01 45.53
N THR A 269 12.25 -16.06 46.85
CA THR A 269 13.31 -15.78 47.83
C THR A 269 14.26 -16.97 47.99
N GLY A 270 15.57 -16.74 47.93
CA GLY A 270 16.60 -17.75 48.26
C GLY A 270 17.40 -18.31 47.07
N ILE A 271 16.93 -18.10 45.83
CA ILE A 271 17.60 -18.59 44.62
C ILE A 271 18.71 -17.62 44.15
N ASP A 272 18.64 -16.35 44.56
CA ASP A 272 19.54 -15.29 44.10
C ASP A 272 21.04 -15.56 44.30
N THR A 273 21.41 -16.25 45.38
CA THR A 273 22.81 -16.57 45.69
C THR A 273 23.39 -17.62 44.76
N LEU A 274 22.56 -18.57 44.29
CA LEU A 274 22.97 -19.66 43.40
C LEU A 274 23.27 -19.15 41.98
N ILE A 275 22.60 -18.08 41.57
CA ILE A 275 22.69 -17.51 40.22
C ILE A 275 23.61 -16.26 40.17
N ALA A 276 24.25 -15.92 41.28
CA ALA A 276 25.09 -14.73 41.40
C ALA A 276 26.27 -14.72 40.42
N SER A 277 26.86 -15.88 40.10
CA SER A 277 27.93 -16.01 39.12
C SER A 277 27.48 -15.60 37.72
N TYR A 278 26.37 -16.16 37.23
CA TYR A 278 25.83 -15.84 35.92
C TYR A 278 25.38 -14.38 35.81
N LYS A 279 24.76 -13.83 36.88
CA LYS A 279 24.43 -12.39 36.94
C LYS A 279 25.68 -11.52 36.83
N LYS A 280 26.78 -11.90 37.48
CA LYS A 280 28.07 -11.19 37.41
C LYS A 280 28.67 -11.25 36.00
N ASP A 281 28.59 -12.39 35.34
CA ASP A 281 29.10 -12.56 33.97
C ASP A 281 28.34 -11.66 32.97
N ILE A 282 27.01 -11.62 33.06
CA ILE A 282 26.17 -10.72 32.25
C ILE A 282 26.50 -9.24 32.55
N GLN A 283 26.65 -8.87 33.83
CA GLN A 283 27.05 -7.50 34.19
C GLN A 283 28.42 -7.11 33.65
N SER A 284 29.39 -8.04 33.65
CA SER A 284 30.69 -7.82 33.02
C SER A 284 30.56 -7.56 31.52
N GLN A 285 29.72 -8.33 30.83
CA GLN A 285 29.47 -8.14 29.39
C GLN A 285 28.72 -6.84 29.09
N ILE A 286 27.77 -6.43 29.94
CA ILE A 286 27.13 -5.11 29.82
C ILE A 286 28.18 -3.99 30.00
N GLY A 287 29.13 -4.16 30.93
CA GLY A 287 30.25 -3.24 31.13
C GLY A 287 31.16 -3.12 29.89
N GLU A 288 31.52 -4.25 29.28
CA GLU A 288 32.24 -4.28 27.99
C GLU A 288 31.44 -3.56 26.89
N GLY A 289 30.13 -3.84 26.82
CA GLY A 289 29.22 -3.27 25.84
C GLY A 289 29.04 -1.77 25.93
N TYR A 290 29.09 -1.19 27.14
CA TYR A 290 28.95 0.25 27.34
C TYR A 290 30.06 1.07 26.66
N GLN A 291 31.23 0.47 26.47
CA GLN A 291 32.36 1.09 25.78
C GLN A 291 32.24 1.01 24.25
N LEU A 292 31.33 0.17 23.74
CA LEU A 292 31.18 -0.06 22.31
C LEU A 292 30.32 1.02 21.64
N THR A 293 30.72 1.36 20.41
CA THR A 293 29.95 2.16 19.46
C THR A 293 29.44 1.25 18.34
N TRP A 294 28.37 1.67 17.66
CA TRP A 294 27.79 0.90 16.56
C TRP A 294 28.73 0.68 15.37
N GLU A 295 29.76 1.52 15.23
CA GLU A 295 30.79 1.42 14.18
C GLU A 295 31.93 0.45 14.55
N SER A 296 31.91 -0.14 15.75
CA SER A 296 32.96 -1.04 16.21
C SER A 296 32.87 -2.40 15.51
N TYR A 297 34.00 -2.87 14.97
CA TYR A 297 34.12 -4.21 14.37
C TYR A 297 33.84 -5.34 15.37
N LYS A 298 33.91 -5.07 16.69
CA LYS A 298 33.67 -6.05 17.74
C LYS A 298 32.18 -6.27 18.04
N ILE A 299 31.28 -5.54 17.39
CA ILE A 299 29.85 -5.59 17.74
C ILE A 299 29.22 -6.95 17.41
N ASP A 300 29.56 -7.51 16.26
CA ASP A 300 29.06 -8.80 15.80
C ASP A 300 29.38 -9.95 16.78
N PRO A 301 30.66 -10.21 17.15
CA PRO A 301 30.97 -11.25 18.13
C PRO A 301 30.45 -10.93 19.53
N TYR A 302 30.31 -9.66 19.88
CA TYR A 302 29.75 -9.24 21.17
C TYR A 302 28.26 -9.57 21.28
N VAL A 303 27.47 -9.28 20.24
CA VAL A 303 26.03 -9.52 20.21
C VAL A 303 25.75 -11.02 20.37
N THR A 304 26.46 -11.88 19.63
CA THR A 304 26.33 -13.33 19.76
C THR A 304 26.70 -13.81 21.16
N LYS A 305 27.84 -13.36 21.71
CA LYS A 305 28.28 -13.73 23.06
C LYS A 305 27.28 -13.30 24.15
N LEU A 306 26.70 -12.11 24.03
CA LEU A 306 25.67 -11.64 24.96
C LEU A 306 24.40 -12.46 24.85
N ALA A 307 23.93 -12.74 23.63
CA ALA A 307 22.76 -13.57 23.40
C ALA A 307 22.94 -14.97 24.00
N ASP A 308 24.08 -15.63 23.75
CA ASP A 308 24.37 -16.96 24.27
C ASP A 308 24.42 -17.01 25.81
N THR A 309 25.04 -16.00 26.43
CA THR A 309 25.09 -15.95 27.90
C THR A 309 23.76 -15.63 28.55
N VAL A 310 22.93 -14.78 27.93
CA VAL A 310 21.56 -14.53 28.39
C VAL A 310 20.68 -15.77 28.22
N ASN A 311 20.81 -16.50 27.11
CA ASN A 311 20.07 -17.74 26.87
C ASN A 311 20.46 -18.82 27.88
N ASN A 312 21.76 -19.03 28.12
CA ASN A 312 22.23 -19.97 29.14
C ASN A 312 21.72 -19.56 30.55
N TYR A 313 21.75 -18.26 30.87
CA TYR A 313 21.18 -17.76 32.12
C TYR A 313 19.67 -18.06 32.20
N GLN A 314 18.91 -17.88 31.12
CA GLN A 314 17.50 -18.22 31.06
C GLN A 314 17.26 -19.70 31.35
N GLU A 315 17.93 -20.60 30.63
CA GLU A 315 17.79 -22.05 30.79
C GLU A 315 18.08 -22.47 32.23
N ARG A 316 19.15 -21.94 32.83
CA ARG A 316 19.53 -22.25 34.22
C ARG A 316 18.56 -21.70 35.24
N VAL A 317 18.01 -20.51 35.03
CA VAL A 317 17.01 -19.94 35.94
C VAL A 317 15.71 -20.73 35.85
N GLU A 318 15.28 -21.12 34.65
CA GLU A 318 14.07 -21.93 34.46
C GLU A 318 14.22 -23.34 35.09
N GLU A 319 15.37 -23.98 34.92
CA GLU A 319 15.71 -25.26 35.57
C GLU A 319 15.70 -25.14 37.10
N LEU A 320 16.31 -24.08 37.65
CA LEU A 320 16.32 -23.84 39.10
C LEU A 320 14.95 -23.52 39.67
N ILE A 321 14.12 -22.78 38.93
CA ILE A 321 12.74 -22.48 39.32
C ILE A 321 11.93 -23.79 39.43
N LEU A 322 12.08 -24.69 38.46
CA LEU A 322 11.42 -26.00 38.45
C LEU A 322 11.87 -26.87 39.63
N ILE A 323 13.17 -26.93 39.88
CA ILE A 323 13.73 -27.70 41.00
C ILE A 323 13.25 -27.13 42.34
N ALA A 324 13.22 -25.79 42.48
CA ALA A 324 12.70 -25.14 43.68
C ALA A 324 11.22 -25.47 43.92
N ASP A 325 10.39 -25.47 42.87
CA ASP A 325 8.98 -25.86 42.98
C ASP A 325 8.81 -27.32 43.42
N ASN A 326 9.61 -28.24 42.87
CA ASN A 326 9.56 -29.65 43.29
C ASN A 326 9.97 -29.81 44.77
N ILE A 327 11.01 -29.08 45.21
CA ILE A 327 11.44 -29.11 46.61
C ILE A 327 10.35 -28.54 47.54
N GLU A 328 9.67 -27.46 47.14
CA GLU A 328 8.55 -26.91 47.92
C GLU A 328 7.39 -27.90 48.03
N VAL A 329 7.07 -28.65 46.95
CA VAL A 329 6.06 -29.71 46.96
C VAL A 329 6.46 -30.87 47.87
N ASP A 330 7.71 -31.33 47.78
CA ASP A 330 8.22 -32.43 48.60
C ASP A 330 8.29 -32.04 50.08
N LEU A 331 8.66 -30.79 50.39
CA LEU A 331 8.61 -30.25 51.75
C LEU A 331 7.18 -30.18 52.28
N ALA A 332 6.22 -29.73 51.46
CA ALA A 332 4.81 -29.71 51.85
C ALA A 332 4.24 -31.11 52.09
N ALA A 333 4.73 -32.13 51.36
CA ALA A 333 4.35 -33.53 51.56
C ALA A 333 4.97 -34.16 52.82
N LEU A 334 6.07 -33.59 53.35
CA LEU A 334 6.68 -34.01 54.61
C LEU A 334 6.01 -33.37 55.84
N ASP A 335 5.35 -32.23 55.66
CA ASP A 335 4.58 -31.55 56.71
C ASP A 335 3.16 -32.16 56.93
N THR A 336 2.72 -33.06 56.04
CA THR A 336 1.51 -33.90 56.19
C THR A 336 1.85 -35.29 56.67
#